data_AF-A0AAD7EW33-F1
#
_entry.id   AF-A0AAD7EW33-F1
#
_cell.length_a   1.000
_cell.length_b   1.000
_cell.length_c   1.000
_cell.angle_alpha   90.00
_cell.angle_beta   90.00
_cell.angle_gamma   90.00
#
_symmetry.space_group_name_H-M   'P 1'
#
loop_
_entity.id
_entity.type
_entity.pdbx_description
1 polymer ?
#
loop_
_entity_poly.entity_id
_entity_poly.type
_entity_poly.pdbx_seq_one_letter_code
_entity_poly.pdbx_strand_id
1 'polypeptide(L)'
;MHQLPQDLAVHFNKKDHEIHALLCNTSQLKAQRKPSLRKAVLYQRSLDLQEEGISKGLKELQTDLNNDLKSGVFTYSTIHKDEKQRLINQLLEHHYQARTSIRATMKTAQIDASNTAERIGNKLIDLFECTGVCVFACFSCEHADNPSHAHSVDSDDTLNFMLQGMDITSQHFMRKFKQYADVLDLLSGSRQAVKNGASTARADVSRLMNECLRKITKNIKAKMDWVGYEFKVQSKYGVEIVGNIPIPRTRPTTWPLETVLAIRDRLVTGTINFVPMTKDQVAALAAKHKAARAAGGTVSGHDGRKDKGGTHAPCKTKLTAGGVKKSKKTVVDSDKDESSDGREDDDNNDSNSNKETVVQPALMTPGMGSMLSPVKGVSC
;
A
#
# COMPACT_ATOMS: atom_id res chain seq x y z
N MET A 1 8.27 2.28 48.48
CA MET A 1 8.66 1.77 47.16
C MET A 1 10.15 1.93 46.82
N HIS A 2 10.98 2.61 47.63
CA HIS A 2 12.42 2.82 47.30
C HIS A 2 13.36 1.63 47.56
N GLN A 3 12.92 0.56 48.24
CA GLN A 3 13.77 -0.58 48.58
C GLN A 3 13.83 -1.67 47.49
N LEU A 4 12.77 -1.79 46.67
CA LEU A 4 12.67 -2.83 45.65
C LEU A 4 13.83 -2.83 44.62
N PRO A 5 14.30 -1.67 44.11
CA PRO A 5 15.39 -1.64 43.12
C PRO A 5 16.74 -2.07 43.72
N GLN A 6 16.99 -1.72 44.99
CA GLN A 6 18.22 -2.06 45.71
C GLN A 6 18.30 -3.57 45.98
N ASP A 7 17.19 -4.17 46.40
CA ASP A 7 17.12 -5.61 46.65
C ASP A 7 17.36 -6.41 45.36
N LEU A 8 16.78 -5.95 44.25
CA LEU A 8 16.99 -6.54 42.93
C LEU A 8 18.42 -6.33 42.40
N ALA A 9 19.04 -5.18 42.69
CA ALA A 9 20.43 -4.89 42.32
C ALA A 9 21.41 -5.86 43.00
N VAL A 10 21.22 -6.12 44.30
CA VAL A 10 22.00 -7.10 45.05
C VAL A 10 21.74 -8.52 44.53
N HIS A 11 20.47 -8.88 44.32
CA HIS A 11 20.09 -10.22 43.86
C HIS A 11 20.66 -10.58 42.48
N PHE A 12 20.66 -9.62 41.54
CA PHE A 12 21.15 -9.84 40.17
C PHE A 12 22.60 -9.41 39.94
N ASN A 13 23.30 -8.92 40.98
CA ASN A 13 24.66 -8.38 40.91
C ASN A 13 24.81 -7.31 39.80
N LYS A 14 23.83 -6.42 39.72
CA LYS A 14 23.81 -5.29 38.77
C LYS A 14 23.83 -3.97 39.54
N LYS A 15 24.23 -2.90 38.87
CA LYS A 15 24.20 -1.56 39.49
C LYS A 15 22.75 -1.09 39.63
N ASP A 16 22.44 -0.39 40.70
CA ASP A 16 21.09 0.12 41.01
C ASP A 16 20.45 0.90 39.84
N HIS A 17 21.24 1.72 39.14
CA HIS A 17 20.77 2.46 37.97
C HIS A 17 20.38 1.56 36.76
N GLU A 18 20.98 0.38 36.60
CA GLU A 18 20.64 -0.57 35.53
C GLU A 18 19.31 -1.28 35.84
N ILE A 19 19.09 -1.61 37.12
CA ILE A 19 17.83 -2.17 37.59
C ILE A 19 16.72 -1.13 37.51
N HIS A 20 16.98 0.11 37.87
CA HIS A 20 16.04 1.22 37.65
C HIS A 20 15.71 1.41 36.16
N ALA A 21 16.71 1.33 35.28
CA ALA A 21 16.48 1.40 33.84
C ALA A 21 15.62 0.24 33.30
N LEU A 22 15.76 -0.97 33.86
CA LEU A 22 14.97 -2.15 33.51
C LEU A 22 13.54 -2.09 34.10
N LEU A 23 13.39 -1.72 35.36
CA LEU A 23 12.11 -1.68 36.08
C LEU A 23 11.22 -0.55 35.60
N CYS A 24 11.79 0.62 35.35
CA CYS A 24 10.98 1.76 34.94
C CYS A 24 10.40 1.59 33.54
N ASN A 25 10.81 0.57 32.76
CA ASN A 25 10.38 0.34 31.37
C ASN A 25 10.31 1.65 30.56
N THR A 26 11.09 2.65 30.99
CA THR A 26 11.38 3.84 30.24
C THR A 26 12.23 3.27 29.14
N SER A 27 11.57 2.83 28.07
CA SER A 27 12.21 2.67 26.77
C SER A 27 13.09 3.90 26.70
N GLN A 28 14.40 3.70 26.81
CA GLN A 28 15.33 4.79 26.68
C GLN A 28 15.19 5.11 25.20
N LEU A 29 14.16 5.89 24.87
CA LEU A 29 13.99 6.52 23.58
C LEU A 29 15.25 7.33 23.48
N LYS A 30 16.27 6.72 22.84
CA LYS A 30 17.59 7.30 22.73
C LYS A 30 17.33 8.68 22.20
N ALA A 31 17.67 9.69 22.98
CA ALA A 31 17.44 11.07 22.60
C ALA A 31 17.91 11.22 21.16
N GLN A 32 17.02 11.67 20.28
CA GLN A 32 17.30 11.67 18.85
C GLN A 32 18.60 12.44 18.65
N ARG A 33 19.65 11.75 18.19
CA ARG A 33 20.98 12.34 18.06
C ARG A 33 20.87 13.53 17.13
N LYS A 34 21.35 14.70 17.57
CA LYS A 34 21.43 15.89 16.72
C LYS A 34 22.23 15.52 15.45
N PRO A 35 21.74 15.85 14.24
CA PRO A 35 22.46 15.55 13.01
C PRO A 35 23.83 16.21 13.04
N SER A 36 24.87 15.45 12.69
CA SER A 36 26.24 15.98 12.64
C SER A 36 26.50 16.61 11.26
N LEU A 37 27.33 17.66 11.24
CA LEU A 37 27.76 18.30 9.99
C LEU A 37 28.36 17.28 9.00
N ARG A 38 29.12 16.30 9.50
CA ARG A 38 29.68 15.21 8.67
C ARG A 38 28.60 14.43 7.93
N LYS A 39 27.50 14.07 8.59
CA LYS A 39 26.37 13.38 7.94
C LYS A 39 25.69 14.25 6.90
N ALA A 40 25.56 15.55 7.18
CA ALA A 40 24.96 16.51 6.26
C ALA A 40 25.81 16.67 4.98
N VAL A 41 27.14 16.75 5.13
CA VAL A 41 28.08 16.79 3.98
C VAL A 41 28.03 15.50 3.16
N LEU A 42 28.00 14.32 3.83
CA LEU A 42 27.84 13.05 3.13
C LEU A 42 26.54 12.97 2.34
N TYR A 43 25.44 13.47 2.92
CA TYR A 43 24.15 13.52 2.26
C TYR A 43 24.17 14.45 1.04
N GLN A 44 24.71 15.66 1.17
CA GLN A 44 24.84 16.57 0.03
C GLN A 44 25.67 15.95 -1.11
N ARG A 45 26.82 15.34 -0.77
CA ARG A 45 27.65 14.66 -1.76
C ARG A 45 26.92 13.49 -2.45
N SER A 46 26.05 12.80 -1.72
CA SER A 46 25.23 11.75 -2.31
C SER A 46 24.19 12.28 -3.30
N LEU A 47 23.65 13.48 -3.07
CA LEU A 47 22.77 14.17 -4.02
C LEU A 47 23.54 14.61 -5.26
N ASP A 48 24.72 15.23 -5.07
CA ASP A 48 25.56 15.70 -6.18
C ASP A 48 25.92 14.53 -7.13
N LEU A 49 26.27 13.35 -6.60
CA LEU A 49 26.53 12.17 -7.41
C LEU A 49 25.28 11.59 -8.10
N GLN A 50 24.12 11.67 -7.45
CA GLN A 50 22.86 11.25 -8.06
C GLN A 50 22.49 12.14 -9.26
N GLU A 51 22.76 13.44 -9.19
CA GLU A 51 22.60 14.36 -10.33
C GLU A 51 23.52 14.01 -11.50
N GLU A 52 24.72 13.50 -11.21
CA GLU A 52 25.67 12.97 -12.21
C GLU A 52 25.30 11.56 -12.72
N GLY A 53 24.28 10.91 -12.14
CA GLY A 53 23.87 9.54 -12.47
C GLY A 53 24.78 8.46 -11.90
N ILE A 54 25.62 8.79 -10.92
CA ILE A 54 26.53 7.86 -10.25
C ILE A 54 25.92 7.47 -8.90
N SER A 55 25.70 6.17 -8.68
CA SER A 55 25.30 5.66 -7.37
C SER A 55 26.53 5.08 -6.67
N LYS A 56 26.90 5.65 -5.51
CA LYS A 56 27.95 5.13 -4.63
C LYS A 56 27.36 4.65 -3.32
N GLY A 57 27.95 3.60 -2.76
CA GLY A 57 27.59 3.11 -1.44
C GLY A 57 27.99 4.10 -0.33
N LEU A 58 27.36 4.00 0.85
CA LEU A 58 27.69 4.85 2.00
C LEU A 58 29.17 4.73 2.42
N LYS A 59 29.73 3.51 2.36
CA LYS A 59 31.15 3.25 2.68
C LYS A 59 32.09 3.95 1.71
N GLU A 60 31.77 3.95 0.42
CA GLU A 60 32.56 4.62 -0.63
C GLU A 60 32.50 6.14 -0.47
N LEU A 61 31.32 6.69 -0.20
CA LEU A 61 31.15 8.12 0.12
C LEU A 61 31.95 8.53 1.35
N GLN A 62 31.99 7.68 2.38
CA GLN A 62 32.81 7.92 3.56
C GLN A 62 34.30 7.86 3.26
N THR A 63 34.77 6.91 2.45
CA THR A 63 36.18 6.85 2.04
C THR A 63 36.57 8.05 1.20
N ASP A 64 35.71 8.46 0.26
CA ASP A 64 35.94 9.64 -0.57
C ASP A 64 36.02 10.91 0.28
N LEU A 65 35.10 11.10 1.22
CA LEU A 65 35.14 12.25 2.13
C LEU A 65 36.38 12.24 3.03
N ASN A 66 36.79 11.06 3.52
CA ASN A 66 38.00 10.94 4.32
C ASN A 66 39.26 11.20 3.48
N ASN A 67 39.27 10.82 2.20
CA ASN A 67 40.38 11.10 1.28
C ASN A 67 40.48 12.60 0.98
N ASP A 68 39.36 13.28 0.78
CA ASP A 68 39.33 14.74 0.56
C ASP A 68 39.75 15.53 1.81
N LEU A 69 39.42 15.01 3.00
CA LEU A 69 39.89 15.55 4.27
C LEU A 69 41.41 15.37 4.44
N LYS A 70 41.96 14.22 4.03
CA LYS A 70 43.39 13.92 4.10
C LYS A 70 44.21 14.71 3.08
N SER A 71 43.68 14.89 1.87
CA SER A 71 44.34 15.64 0.81
C SER A 71 44.29 17.16 1.02
N GLY A 72 43.52 17.63 2.00
CA GLY A 72 43.33 19.05 2.28
C GLY A 72 42.39 19.75 1.29
N VAL A 73 41.82 19.03 0.32
CA VAL A 73 40.83 19.55 -0.65
C VAL A 73 39.59 20.02 0.08
N PHE A 74 39.20 19.32 1.15
CA PHE A 74 38.03 19.68 1.96
C PHE A 74 38.44 19.88 3.42
N THR A 75 38.09 21.02 4.00
CA THR A 75 38.29 21.31 5.43
C THR A 75 37.01 21.89 6.03
N TYR A 76 36.52 21.30 7.14
CA TYR A 76 35.29 21.76 7.81
C TYR A 76 35.36 23.21 8.30
N SER A 77 36.56 23.74 8.54
CA SER A 77 36.79 25.13 8.94
C SER A 77 36.49 26.12 7.81
N THR A 78 36.60 25.69 6.55
CA THR A 78 36.38 26.55 5.38
C THR A 78 34.90 26.79 5.09
N ILE A 79 34.00 25.94 5.60
CA ILE A 79 32.56 26.09 5.38
C ILE A 79 32.02 27.23 6.25
N HIS A 80 31.38 28.22 5.62
CA HIS A 80 30.73 29.33 6.30
C HIS A 80 29.66 28.83 7.30
N LYS A 81 29.42 29.58 8.38
CA LYS A 81 28.46 29.19 9.42
C LYS A 81 27.04 28.99 8.86
N ASP A 82 26.62 29.88 7.97
CA ASP A 82 25.30 29.80 7.34
C ASP A 82 25.15 28.57 6.45
N GLU A 83 26.23 28.22 5.74
CA GLU A 83 26.26 27.04 4.88
C GLU A 83 26.23 25.74 5.71
N LYS A 84 26.92 25.71 6.86
CA LYS A 84 26.81 24.59 7.81
C LYS A 84 25.36 24.38 8.27
N GLN A 85 24.66 25.47 8.59
CA GLN A 85 23.27 25.39 9.02
C GLN A 85 22.35 24.97 7.88
N ARG A 86 22.59 25.45 6.65
CA ARG A 86 21.85 25.05 5.44
C ARG A 86 21.94 23.54 5.21
N LEU A 87 23.14 22.98 5.23
CA LEU A 87 23.37 21.53 5.05
C LEU A 87 22.67 20.70 6.14
N ILE A 88 22.77 21.12 7.41
CA ILE A 88 22.11 20.43 8.52
C ILE A 88 20.58 20.48 8.36
N ASN A 89 20.02 21.64 7.99
CA ASN A 89 18.59 21.80 7.78
C ASN A 89 18.08 20.95 6.60
N GLN A 90 18.84 20.87 5.51
CA GLN A 90 18.51 20.03 4.36
C GLN A 90 18.51 18.55 4.72
N LEU A 91 19.46 18.10 5.55
CA LEU A 91 19.45 16.74 6.09
C LEU A 91 18.23 16.51 6.99
N LEU A 92 17.88 17.46 7.86
CA LEU A 92 16.69 17.36 8.72
C LEU A 92 15.40 17.25 7.91
N GLU A 93 15.27 18.06 6.86
CA GLU A 93 14.14 18.02 5.94
C GLU A 93 14.06 16.67 5.23
N HIS A 94 15.19 16.14 4.75
CA HIS A 94 15.23 14.79 4.18
C HIS A 94 14.82 13.72 5.19
N HIS A 95 15.29 13.80 6.44
CA HIS A 95 14.87 12.88 7.50
C HIS A 95 13.37 13.00 7.81
N TYR A 96 12.83 14.22 7.79
CA TYR A 96 11.41 14.48 7.97
C TYR A 96 10.58 13.90 6.82
N GLN A 97 11.01 14.13 5.58
CA GLN A 97 10.42 13.55 4.38
C GLN A 97 10.52 12.03 4.43
N ALA A 98 11.69 11.43 4.64
CA ALA A 98 11.83 9.98 4.75
C ALA A 98 10.93 9.37 5.84
N ARG A 99 10.73 10.09 6.96
CA ARG A 99 9.81 9.67 8.03
C ARG A 99 8.33 9.74 7.62
N THR A 100 7.96 10.69 6.76
CA THR A 100 6.58 11.02 6.38
C THR A 100 6.13 10.46 5.03
N SER A 101 7.03 10.35 4.06
CA SER A 101 6.71 10.10 2.65
C SER A 101 6.94 8.66 2.20
N ILE A 102 7.80 7.88 2.88
CA ILE A 102 8.17 6.54 2.43
C ILE A 102 8.28 5.61 3.63
N ARG A 103 7.17 4.98 4.02
CA ARG A 103 7.22 3.72 4.77
C ARG A 103 6.70 2.62 3.88
N ALA A 104 7.62 2.05 3.10
CA ALA A 104 7.37 1.05 2.06
C ALA A 104 6.96 -0.35 2.59
N THR A 105 6.62 -0.50 3.88
CA THR A 105 6.08 -1.75 4.41
C THR A 105 4.83 -1.51 5.23
N MET A 106 3.77 -2.28 4.95
CA MET A 106 2.49 -2.19 5.67
C MET A 106 2.68 -2.32 7.19
N LYS A 107 3.64 -3.14 7.63
CA LYS A 107 3.99 -3.31 9.05
C LYS A 107 4.48 -2.03 9.71
N THR A 108 5.32 -1.24 9.03
CA THR A 108 5.83 0.01 9.63
C THR A 108 4.77 1.10 9.65
N ALA A 109 3.88 1.15 8.65
CA ALA A 109 2.72 2.02 8.65
C ALA A 109 1.73 1.66 9.79
N GLN A 110 1.50 0.36 10.02
CA GLN A 110 0.67 -0.12 11.13
C GLN A 110 1.24 0.29 12.49
N ILE A 111 2.54 0.10 12.73
CA ILE A 111 3.18 0.51 13.99
C ILE A 111 3.06 2.02 14.19
N ASP A 112 3.26 2.81 13.12
CA ASP A 112 3.17 4.27 13.20
C ASP A 112 1.73 4.75 13.50
N ALA A 113 0.74 4.15 12.85
CA ALA A 113 -0.67 4.41 13.12
C ALA A 113 -1.04 4.06 14.57
N SER A 114 -0.60 2.90 15.05
CA SER A 114 -0.81 2.45 16.44
C SER A 114 -0.19 3.42 17.44
N ASN A 115 1.08 3.79 17.25
CA ASN A 115 1.78 4.73 18.13
C ASN A 115 1.14 6.13 18.11
N THR A 116 0.63 6.55 16.96
CA THR A 116 -0.05 7.84 16.83
C THR A 116 -1.42 7.81 17.52
N ALA A 117 -2.18 6.74 17.33
CA ALA A 117 -3.47 6.54 18.01
C ALA A 117 -3.30 6.51 19.54
N GLU A 118 -2.27 5.82 20.04
CA GLU A 118 -1.93 5.79 21.47
C GLU A 118 -1.57 7.19 22.01
N ARG A 119 -0.77 7.96 21.27
CA ARG A 119 -0.43 9.34 21.65
C ARG A 119 -1.64 10.25 21.71
N ILE A 120 -2.53 10.15 20.73
CA ILE A 120 -3.81 10.88 20.74
C ILE A 120 -4.62 10.42 21.94
N GLY A 121 -4.67 9.12 22.20
CA GLY A 121 -5.37 8.54 23.34
C GLY A 121 -4.94 9.12 24.67
N ASN A 122 -3.63 9.15 24.93
CA ASN A 122 -3.07 9.76 26.13
C ASN A 122 -3.47 11.23 26.27
N LYS A 123 -3.55 11.98 25.16
CA LYS A 123 -4.01 13.39 25.19
C LYS A 123 -5.49 13.54 25.45
N LEU A 124 -6.32 12.58 25.02
CA LEU A 124 -7.74 12.57 25.34
C LEU A 124 -7.99 12.22 26.81
N ILE A 125 -7.18 11.32 27.39
CA ILE A 125 -7.20 11.00 28.81
C ILE A 125 -6.75 12.21 29.65
N ASP A 126 -5.62 12.84 29.28
CA ASP A 126 -5.14 14.07 29.93
C ASP A 126 -6.26 15.14 29.96
N LEU A 127 -7.02 15.27 28.86
CA LEU A 127 -8.13 16.22 28.74
C LEU A 127 -9.27 15.89 29.70
N PHE A 128 -9.68 14.62 29.77
CA PHE A 128 -10.69 14.16 30.72
C PHE A 128 -10.27 14.46 32.16
N GLU A 129 -9.03 14.14 32.54
CA GLU A 129 -8.52 14.39 33.89
C GLU A 129 -8.50 15.89 34.24
N CYS A 130 -8.16 16.75 33.27
CA CYS A 130 -8.08 18.20 33.51
C CYS A 130 -9.44 18.89 33.56
N THR A 131 -10.43 18.40 32.80
CA THR A 131 -11.67 19.16 32.52
C THR A 131 -12.96 18.42 32.85
N GLY A 132 -12.90 17.12 33.09
CA GLY A 132 -14.07 16.24 33.22
C GLY A 132 -14.80 15.95 31.90
N VAL A 133 -14.24 16.32 30.75
CA VAL A 133 -14.84 16.02 29.44
C VAL A 133 -14.71 14.54 29.13
N CYS A 134 -15.83 13.82 29.08
CA CYS A 134 -15.85 12.41 28.68
C CYS A 134 -15.57 12.26 27.18
N VAL A 135 -14.66 11.36 26.82
CA VAL A 135 -14.21 11.12 25.45
C VAL A 135 -14.29 9.64 25.09
N PHE A 136 -14.74 9.39 23.86
CA PHE A 136 -14.61 8.11 23.19
C PHE A 136 -14.06 8.35 21.78
N ALA A 137 -12.97 7.66 21.43
CA ALA A 137 -12.33 7.76 20.13
C ALA A 137 -12.07 6.38 19.53
N CYS A 138 -12.34 6.24 18.23
CA CYS A 138 -12.08 5.03 17.45
C CYS A 138 -11.18 5.35 16.27
N PHE A 139 -10.15 4.54 16.08
CA PHE A 139 -9.19 4.63 14.98
C PHE A 139 -9.27 3.34 14.17
N SER A 140 -9.71 3.44 12.91
CA SER A 140 -9.76 2.33 11.96
C SER A 140 -8.92 2.64 10.73
N CYS A 141 -8.17 1.66 10.22
CA CYS A 141 -7.50 1.79 8.93
C CYS A 141 -8.50 1.62 7.78
N GLU A 142 -8.50 2.59 6.86
CA GLU A 142 -9.28 2.63 5.61
C GLU A 142 -8.98 1.42 4.70
N HIS A 143 -7.72 0.96 4.67
CA HIS A 143 -7.34 -0.07 3.71
C HIS A 143 -7.75 -1.48 4.17
N ALA A 144 -8.52 -2.20 3.33
CA ALA A 144 -8.94 -3.58 3.57
C ALA A 144 -7.76 -4.57 3.71
N ASP A 145 -6.65 -4.29 3.02
CA ASP A 145 -5.46 -5.14 3.03
C ASP A 145 -4.54 -4.89 4.22
N ASN A 146 -4.83 -3.87 5.05
CA ASN A 146 -4.05 -3.63 6.26
C ASN A 146 -4.65 -4.44 7.43
N PRO A 147 -3.96 -5.47 7.93
CA PRO A 147 -4.44 -6.28 9.07
C PRO A 147 -4.36 -5.54 10.41
N SER A 148 -4.19 -4.20 10.41
CA SER A 148 -4.17 -3.40 11.63
C SER A 148 -5.46 -3.59 12.42
N HIS A 149 -5.28 -3.96 13.69
CA HIS A 149 -6.36 -3.92 14.65
C HIS A 149 -6.85 -2.48 14.81
N ALA A 150 -8.17 -2.34 14.90
CA ALA A 150 -8.75 -1.06 15.26
C ALA A 150 -8.35 -0.71 16.71
N HIS A 151 -8.07 0.56 16.95
CA HIS A 151 -7.70 1.06 18.27
C HIS A 151 -8.86 1.89 18.81
N SER A 152 -9.25 1.67 20.05
CA SER A 152 -10.25 2.47 20.74
C SER A 152 -9.64 3.07 22.00
N VAL A 153 -9.95 4.32 22.27
CA VAL A 153 -9.59 5.01 23.51
C VAL A 153 -10.88 5.52 24.14
N ASP A 154 -11.01 5.30 25.43
CA ASP A 154 -12.16 5.71 26.22
C ASP A 154 -11.71 6.35 27.54
N SER A 155 -12.45 7.37 27.97
CA SER A 155 -12.35 7.90 29.32
C SER A 155 -13.52 7.39 30.16
N ASP A 156 -13.28 7.16 31.46
CA ASP A 156 -14.31 6.99 32.50
C ASP A 156 -15.50 6.12 32.08
N ASP A 157 -15.19 4.91 31.65
CA ASP A 157 -16.19 3.87 31.38
C ASP A 157 -17.23 4.23 30.30
N THR A 158 -16.88 5.17 29.40
CA THR A 158 -17.69 5.49 28.22
C THR A 158 -17.93 4.27 27.31
N LEU A 159 -17.08 3.23 27.39
CA LEU A 159 -17.34 1.93 26.78
C LEU A 159 -18.57 1.23 27.35
N ASN A 160 -18.81 1.31 28.65
CA ASN A 160 -20.02 0.76 29.25
C ASN A 160 -21.27 1.54 28.83
N PHE A 161 -21.17 2.84 28.56
CA PHE A 161 -22.28 3.57 27.92
C PHE A 161 -22.60 3.00 26.53
N MET A 162 -21.60 2.67 25.72
CA MET A 162 -21.85 2.04 24.40
C MET A 162 -22.61 0.72 24.55
N LEU A 163 -22.20 -0.11 25.52
CA LEU A 163 -22.82 -1.39 25.77
C LEU A 163 -24.22 -1.25 26.40
N GLN A 164 -24.39 -0.45 27.45
CA GLN A 164 -25.65 -0.33 28.18
C GLN A 164 -26.66 0.57 27.47
N GLY A 165 -26.19 1.66 26.86
CA GLY A 165 -27.02 2.67 26.21
C GLY A 165 -27.39 2.32 24.77
N MET A 166 -26.51 1.63 24.04
CA MET A 166 -26.77 1.28 22.63
C MET A 166 -26.86 -0.22 22.36
N ASP A 167 -26.64 -1.08 23.37
CA ASP A 167 -26.59 -2.54 23.21
C ASP A 167 -25.56 -2.98 22.15
N ILE A 168 -24.44 -2.23 22.07
CA ILE A 168 -23.39 -2.45 21.08
C ILE A 168 -22.03 -2.47 21.78
N THR A 169 -21.30 -3.58 21.65
CA THR A 169 -19.90 -3.65 22.07
C THR A 169 -19.03 -2.75 21.19
N SER A 170 -17.98 -2.15 21.75
CA SER A 170 -17.05 -1.28 21.01
C SER A 170 -16.44 -1.96 19.78
N GLN A 171 -16.11 -3.24 19.88
CA GLN A 171 -15.64 -4.03 18.74
C GLN A 171 -16.68 -4.12 17.62
N HIS A 172 -17.96 -4.30 17.98
CA HIS A 172 -19.05 -4.35 17.01
C HIS A 172 -19.28 -2.98 16.36
N PHE A 173 -19.20 -1.90 17.14
CA PHE A 173 -19.22 -0.53 16.62
C PHE A 173 -18.08 -0.29 15.63
N MET A 174 -16.83 -0.60 16.01
CA MET A 174 -15.66 -0.44 15.13
C MET A 174 -15.79 -1.24 13.84
N ARG A 175 -16.35 -2.46 13.89
CA ARG A 175 -16.61 -3.27 12.69
C ARG A 175 -17.65 -2.61 11.78
N LYS A 176 -18.75 -2.11 12.33
CA LYS A 176 -19.77 -1.38 11.54
C LYS A 176 -19.23 -0.08 10.97
N PHE A 177 -18.42 0.65 11.74
CA PHE A 177 -17.77 1.88 11.31
C PHE A 177 -16.79 1.62 10.16
N LYS A 178 -15.96 0.57 10.25
CA LYS A 178 -15.09 0.15 9.15
C LYS A 178 -15.90 -0.23 7.91
N GLN A 179 -16.94 -1.04 8.06
CA GLN A 179 -17.83 -1.38 6.93
C GLN A 179 -18.45 -0.13 6.29
N TYR A 180 -18.86 0.85 7.10
CA TYR A 180 -19.35 2.12 6.60
C TYR A 180 -18.27 2.91 5.85
N ALA A 181 -17.05 2.99 6.39
CA ALA A 181 -15.92 3.64 5.72
C ALA A 181 -15.57 2.96 4.39
N ASP A 182 -15.51 1.63 4.36
CA ASP A 182 -15.27 0.85 3.15
C ASP A 182 -16.37 1.11 2.09
N VAL A 183 -17.63 1.21 2.51
CA VAL A 183 -18.76 1.58 1.65
C VAL A 183 -18.66 3.05 1.21
N LEU A 184 -18.19 3.94 2.08
CA LEU A 184 -18.03 5.35 1.77
C LEU A 184 -16.89 5.57 0.78
N ASP A 185 -15.81 4.79 0.81
CA ASP A 185 -14.76 4.80 -0.21
C ASP A 185 -15.26 4.25 -1.55
N LEU A 186 -16.12 3.22 -1.49
CA LEU A 186 -16.80 2.69 -2.66
C LEU A 186 -17.73 3.75 -3.30
N LEU A 187 -18.44 4.52 -2.49
CA LEU A 187 -19.40 5.55 -2.93
C LEU A 187 -18.73 6.88 -3.30
N SER A 188 -17.68 7.29 -2.58
CA SER A 188 -16.96 8.55 -2.79
C SER A 188 -16.05 8.53 -4.02
N GLY A 189 -15.88 7.36 -4.63
CA GLY A 189 -15.22 7.25 -5.92
C GLY A 189 -13.75 7.65 -5.86
N SER A 190 -13.05 7.34 -4.75
CA SER A 190 -11.59 7.37 -4.67
C SER A 190 -11.02 6.73 -5.94
N ARG A 191 -10.58 7.58 -6.88
CA ARG A 191 -10.45 7.22 -8.31
C ARG A 191 -9.46 6.08 -8.53
N GLN A 192 -8.58 5.80 -7.58
CA GLN A 192 -7.54 4.78 -7.73
C GLN A 192 -8.04 3.38 -7.33
N ALA A 193 -8.77 3.26 -6.22
CA ALA A 193 -9.34 1.98 -5.77
C ALA A 193 -10.45 1.51 -6.72
N VAL A 194 -11.32 2.42 -7.19
CA VAL A 194 -12.37 2.09 -8.17
C VAL A 194 -11.79 1.77 -9.55
N LYS A 195 -10.72 2.44 -10.00
CA LYS A 195 -10.07 2.09 -11.28
C LYS A 195 -9.42 0.71 -11.23
N ASN A 196 -8.72 0.40 -10.14
CA ASN A 196 -8.10 -0.91 -9.95
C ASN A 196 -9.17 -1.99 -9.80
N GLY A 197 -10.19 -1.77 -8.97
CA GLY A 197 -11.32 -2.67 -8.78
C GLY A 197 -12.18 -2.89 -10.03
N ALA A 198 -12.42 -1.83 -10.83
CA ALA A 198 -13.17 -1.96 -12.07
C ALA A 198 -12.36 -2.71 -13.14
N SER A 199 -11.06 -2.45 -13.23
CA SER A 199 -10.16 -3.16 -14.15
C SER A 199 -10.09 -4.65 -13.79
N THR A 200 -9.89 -4.98 -12.52
CA THR A 200 -9.84 -6.36 -12.04
C THR A 200 -11.19 -7.07 -12.21
N ALA A 201 -12.31 -6.42 -11.87
CA ALA A 201 -13.65 -6.99 -12.07
C ALA A 201 -13.94 -7.30 -13.56
N ARG A 202 -13.54 -6.40 -14.48
CA ARG A 202 -13.69 -6.61 -15.93
C ARG A 202 -12.80 -7.73 -16.44
N ALA A 203 -11.57 -7.84 -15.92
CA ALA A 203 -10.65 -8.93 -16.23
C ALA A 203 -11.21 -10.27 -15.73
N ASP A 204 -11.78 -10.29 -14.52
CA ASP A 204 -12.41 -11.45 -13.91
C ASP A 204 -13.61 -11.94 -14.73
N VAL A 205 -14.53 -11.05 -15.12
CA VAL A 205 -15.67 -11.42 -15.98
C VAL A 205 -15.18 -11.99 -17.32
N SER A 206 -14.17 -11.36 -17.93
CA SER A 206 -13.58 -11.85 -19.17
C SER A 206 -12.96 -13.24 -18.99
N ARG A 207 -12.27 -13.48 -17.89
CA ARG A 207 -11.65 -14.77 -17.55
C ARG A 207 -12.71 -15.84 -17.32
N LEU A 208 -13.70 -15.58 -16.45
CA LEU A 208 -14.79 -16.50 -16.13
C LEU A 208 -15.60 -16.88 -17.38
N MET A 209 -15.97 -15.91 -18.22
CA MET A 209 -16.68 -16.19 -19.47
C MET A 209 -15.87 -17.11 -20.41
N ASN A 210 -14.56 -16.88 -20.53
CA ASN A 210 -13.69 -17.76 -21.32
C ASN A 210 -13.53 -19.14 -20.68
N GLU A 211 -13.47 -19.25 -19.35
CA GLU A 211 -13.45 -20.53 -18.64
C GLU A 211 -14.75 -21.31 -18.86
N CYS A 212 -15.92 -20.68 -18.71
CA CYS A 212 -17.21 -21.29 -18.99
C CYS A 212 -17.32 -21.77 -20.45
N LEU A 213 -16.88 -20.94 -21.41
CA LEU A 213 -16.86 -21.29 -22.83
C LEU A 213 -15.95 -22.49 -23.11
N ARG A 214 -14.74 -22.51 -22.52
CA ARG A 214 -13.79 -23.63 -22.69
C ARG A 214 -14.32 -24.92 -22.05
N LYS A 215 -14.98 -24.81 -20.90
CA LYS A 215 -15.58 -25.95 -20.18
C LYS A 215 -16.68 -26.60 -21.02
N ILE A 216 -17.61 -25.82 -21.58
CA ILE A 216 -18.73 -26.39 -22.34
C ILE A 216 -18.29 -26.93 -23.72
N THR A 217 -17.36 -26.23 -24.40
CA THR A 217 -16.90 -26.62 -25.74
C THR A 217 -15.84 -27.72 -25.72
N LYS A 218 -15.27 -28.02 -24.55
CA LYS A 218 -14.10 -28.89 -24.35
C LYS A 218 -12.89 -28.48 -25.20
N ASN A 219 -12.81 -27.21 -25.62
CA ASN A 219 -11.74 -26.69 -26.45
C ASN A 219 -10.93 -25.65 -25.68
N ILE A 220 -9.69 -26.00 -25.30
CA ILE A 220 -8.80 -25.14 -24.51
C ILE A 220 -8.47 -23.82 -25.24
N LYS A 221 -8.51 -23.82 -26.58
CA LYS A 221 -8.23 -22.65 -27.43
C LYS A 221 -9.46 -21.79 -27.71
N ALA A 222 -10.65 -22.16 -27.22
CA ALA A 222 -11.83 -21.33 -27.38
C ALA A 222 -11.65 -20.00 -26.66
N LYS A 223 -11.92 -18.90 -27.37
CA LYS A 223 -11.84 -17.53 -26.87
C LYS A 223 -13.13 -16.80 -27.24
N MET A 224 -13.67 -16.07 -26.29
CA MET A 224 -14.86 -15.24 -26.41
C MET A 224 -14.57 -14.05 -27.34
N ASP A 225 -15.36 -13.90 -28.41
CA ASP A 225 -15.36 -12.71 -29.26
C ASP A 225 -16.68 -11.98 -29.04
N TRP A 226 -16.63 -10.83 -28.36
CA TRP A 226 -17.81 -10.05 -28.00
C TRP A 226 -18.48 -9.39 -29.20
N VAL A 227 -17.67 -8.83 -30.12
CA VAL A 227 -18.16 -8.12 -31.30
C VAL A 227 -18.71 -9.11 -32.33
N GLY A 228 -18.03 -10.25 -32.48
CA GLY A 228 -18.43 -11.32 -33.37
C GLY A 228 -19.20 -12.45 -32.69
N TYR A 229 -19.90 -12.20 -31.58
CA TYR A 229 -20.49 -13.25 -30.75
C TYR A 229 -21.37 -14.24 -31.53
N GLU A 230 -22.33 -13.75 -32.30
CA GLU A 230 -23.22 -14.59 -33.13
C GLU A 230 -22.46 -15.49 -34.12
N PHE A 231 -21.47 -14.94 -34.80
CA PHE A 231 -20.78 -15.65 -35.88
C PHE A 231 -19.64 -16.52 -35.38
N LYS A 232 -18.79 -15.97 -34.52
CA LYS A 232 -17.55 -16.62 -34.08
C LYS A 232 -17.71 -17.43 -32.81
N VAL A 233 -18.77 -17.19 -32.04
CA VAL A 233 -19.06 -17.95 -30.83
C VAL A 233 -20.25 -18.87 -31.06
N GLN A 234 -21.45 -18.34 -31.33
CA GLN A 234 -22.65 -19.18 -31.51
C GLN A 234 -22.53 -20.10 -32.72
N SER A 235 -22.27 -19.56 -33.92
CA SER A 235 -22.21 -20.40 -35.13
C SER A 235 -21.01 -21.35 -35.15
N LYS A 236 -19.86 -20.93 -34.59
CA LYS A 236 -18.62 -21.74 -34.61
C LYS A 236 -18.61 -22.84 -33.56
N TYR A 237 -19.07 -22.56 -32.35
CA TYR A 237 -19.01 -23.51 -31.23
C TYR A 237 -20.37 -24.14 -30.92
N GLY A 238 -21.48 -23.63 -31.48
CA GLY A 238 -22.83 -24.14 -31.24
C GLY A 238 -23.28 -23.92 -29.79
N VAL A 239 -22.96 -22.77 -29.20
CA VAL A 239 -23.28 -22.45 -27.80
C VAL A 239 -23.95 -21.09 -27.68
N GLU A 240 -24.94 -21.00 -26.82
CA GLU A 240 -25.65 -19.75 -26.49
C GLU A 240 -25.46 -19.42 -25.01
N ILE A 241 -25.38 -18.12 -24.69
CA ILE A 241 -25.36 -17.66 -23.31
C ILE A 241 -26.80 -17.48 -22.88
N VAL A 242 -27.20 -18.23 -21.86
CA VAL A 242 -28.53 -18.14 -21.26
C VAL A 242 -28.39 -17.48 -19.89
N GLY A 243 -29.27 -16.51 -19.59
CA GLY A 243 -29.27 -15.81 -18.32
C GLY A 243 -30.34 -14.74 -18.22
N ASN A 244 -30.81 -14.47 -17.01
CA ASN A 244 -31.89 -13.51 -16.71
C ASN A 244 -31.41 -12.04 -16.68
N ILE A 245 -30.34 -11.68 -17.40
CA ILE A 245 -29.86 -10.30 -17.58
C ILE A 245 -29.48 -10.10 -19.04
N PRO A 246 -29.81 -8.94 -19.64
CA PRO A 246 -29.31 -8.59 -20.97
C PRO A 246 -27.79 -8.36 -20.90
N ILE A 247 -27.04 -9.23 -21.57
CA ILE A 247 -25.58 -9.11 -21.67
C ILE A 247 -25.24 -8.20 -22.85
N PRO A 248 -24.54 -7.08 -22.65
CA PRO A 248 -24.18 -6.20 -23.75
C PRO A 248 -23.28 -6.94 -24.76
N ARG A 249 -23.55 -6.77 -26.06
CA ARG A 249 -22.75 -7.36 -27.16
C ARG A 249 -21.42 -6.60 -27.43
N THR A 250 -20.91 -5.88 -26.42
CA THR A 250 -19.67 -5.11 -26.47
C THR A 250 -18.63 -5.71 -25.51
N ARG A 251 -17.39 -5.22 -25.53
CA ARG A 251 -16.34 -5.76 -24.65
C ARG A 251 -16.59 -5.35 -23.19
N PRO A 252 -16.28 -6.20 -22.19
CA PRO A 252 -16.41 -5.87 -20.77
C PRO A 252 -15.72 -4.57 -20.35
N THR A 253 -14.67 -4.16 -21.07
CA THR A 253 -13.95 -2.90 -20.85
C THR A 253 -14.83 -1.66 -20.99
N THR A 254 -15.89 -1.73 -21.80
CA THR A 254 -16.79 -0.60 -22.04
C THR A 254 -18.06 -0.65 -21.17
N TRP A 255 -18.22 -1.67 -20.34
CA TRP A 255 -19.44 -1.82 -19.53
C TRP A 255 -19.39 -0.94 -18.27
N PRO A 256 -20.55 -0.45 -17.80
CA PRO A 256 -20.69 0.15 -16.47
C PRO A 256 -20.27 -0.86 -15.38
N LEU A 257 -19.69 -0.36 -14.29
CA LEU A 257 -19.15 -1.22 -13.23
C LEU A 257 -20.25 -2.09 -12.59
N GLU A 258 -21.43 -1.52 -12.35
CA GLU A 258 -22.59 -2.24 -11.81
C GLU A 258 -22.97 -3.46 -12.67
N THR A 259 -22.98 -3.29 -13.99
CA THR A 259 -23.26 -4.38 -14.95
C THR A 259 -22.17 -5.46 -14.89
N VAL A 260 -20.90 -5.07 -14.76
CA VAL A 260 -19.78 -6.02 -14.64
C VAL A 260 -19.90 -6.85 -13.37
N LEU A 261 -20.19 -6.22 -12.23
CA LEU A 261 -20.35 -6.91 -10.95
C LEU A 261 -21.56 -7.86 -10.97
N ALA A 262 -22.72 -7.39 -11.46
CA ALA A 262 -23.91 -8.22 -11.58
C ALA A 262 -23.70 -9.46 -12.47
N ILE A 263 -22.95 -9.32 -13.57
CA ILE A 263 -22.60 -10.46 -14.44
C ILE A 263 -21.59 -11.38 -13.75
N ARG A 264 -20.58 -10.85 -13.06
CA ARG A 264 -19.59 -11.63 -12.30
C ARG A 264 -20.28 -12.53 -11.28
N ASP A 265 -21.13 -11.94 -10.44
CA ASP A 265 -21.79 -12.68 -9.36
C ASP A 265 -22.68 -13.79 -9.93
N ARG A 266 -23.39 -13.51 -11.03
CA ARG A 266 -24.24 -14.50 -11.71
C ARG A 266 -23.47 -15.60 -12.43
N LEU A 267 -22.26 -15.33 -12.91
CA LEU A 267 -21.37 -16.37 -13.43
C LEU A 267 -20.89 -17.29 -12.31
N VAL A 268 -20.57 -16.72 -11.14
CA VAL A 268 -20.12 -17.47 -9.96
C VAL A 268 -21.25 -18.33 -9.40
N THR A 269 -22.47 -17.80 -9.31
CA THR A 269 -23.66 -18.58 -8.88
C THR A 269 -24.13 -19.58 -9.94
N GLY A 270 -23.65 -19.47 -11.18
CA GLY A 270 -24.09 -20.31 -12.30
C GLY A 270 -25.45 -19.92 -12.89
N THR A 271 -26.01 -18.76 -12.50
CA THR A 271 -27.26 -18.23 -13.07
C THR A 271 -27.08 -17.78 -14.53
N ILE A 272 -25.87 -17.36 -14.92
CA ILE A 272 -25.47 -17.19 -16.32
C ILE A 272 -24.60 -18.37 -16.70
N ASN A 273 -25.00 -19.12 -17.72
CA ASN A 273 -24.24 -20.26 -18.22
C ASN A 273 -24.28 -20.34 -19.75
N PHE A 274 -23.34 -21.09 -20.31
CA PHE A 274 -23.35 -21.44 -21.73
C PHE A 274 -24.11 -22.75 -21.90
N VAL A 275 -25.09 -22.77 -22.80
CA VAL A 275 -25.91 -23.93 -23.13
C VAL A 275 -25.60 -24.35 -24.56
N PRO A 276 -25.37 -25.66 -24.83
CA PRO A 276 -25.18 -26.14 -26.19
C PRO A 276 -26.49 -26.00 -26.98
N MET A 277 -26.38 -25.44 -28.19
CA MET A 277 -27.48 -25.30 -29.12
C MET A 277 -27.73 -26.62 -29.84
N THR A 278 -28.97 -26.89 -30.24
CA THR A 278 -29.29 -28.04 -31.09
C THR A 278 -28.76 -27.83 -32.51
N LYS A 279 -28.52 -28.92 -33.24
CA LYS A 279 -28.02 -28.85 -34.63
C LYS A 279 -28.97 -28.04 -35.52
N ASP A 280 -30.27 -28.15 -35.31
CA ASP A 280 -31.28 -27.42 -36.07
C ASP A 280 -31.22 -25.92 -35.78
N GLN A 281 -31.00 -25.52 -34.53
CA GLN A 281 -30.81 -24.11 -34.16
C GLN A 281 -29.54 -23.53 -34.80
N VAL A 282 -28.44 -24.29 -34.80
CA VAL A 282 -27.18 -23.87 -35.45
C VAL A 282 -27.37 -23.74 -36.97
N ALA A 283 -28.07 -24.69 -37.61
CA ALA A 283 -28.37 -24.63 -39.04
C ALA A 283 -29.29 -23.44 -39.39
N ALA A 284 -30.30 -23.16 -38.56
CA ALA A 284 -31.19 -22.02 -38.72
C ALA A 284 -30.44 -20.68 -38.57
N LEU A 285 -29.56 -20.56 -37.57
CA LEU A 285 -28.69 -19.38 -37.42
C LEU A 285 -27.75 -19.21 -38.62
N ALA A 286 -27.13 -20.29 -39.09
CA ALA A 286 -26.28 -20.24 -40.27
C ALA A 286 -27.04 -19.80 -41.53
N ALA A 287 -28.27 -20.28 -41.72
CA ALA A 287 -29.15 -19.86 -42.82
C ALA A 287 -29.53 -18.37 -42.71
N LYS A 288 -29.90 -17.90 -41.50
CA LYS A 288 -30.19 -16.48 -41.23
C LYS A 288 -29.00 -15.59 -41.56
N HIS A 289 -27.81 -15.99 -41.15
CA HIS A 289 -26.58 -15.28 -41.44
C HIS A 289 -26.21 -15.27 -42.93
N LYS A 290 -26.44 -16.38 -43.65
CA LYS A 290 -26.27 -16.45 -45.11
C LYS A 290 -27.25 -15.53 -45.84
N ALA A 291 -28.51 -15.48 -45.40
CA ALA A 291 -29.52 -14.59 -45.96
C ALA A 291 -29.17 -13.11 -45.73
N ALA A 292 -28.71 -12.75 -44.53
CA ALA A 292 -28.27 -11.38 -44.21
C ALA A 292 -27.08 -10.92 -45.08
N ARG A 293 -26.15 -11.84 -45.41
CA ARG A 293 -25.06 -11.55 -46.36
C ARG A 293 -25.56 -11.37 -47.79
N ALA A 294 -26.48 -12.21 -48.24
CA ALA A 294 -27.07 -12.06 -49.58
C ALA A 294 -27.84 -10.74 -49.74
N ALA A 295 -28.42 -10.22 -48.66
CA ALA A 295 -29.08 -8.93 -48.61
C ALA A 295 -28.12 -7.72 -48.53
N GLY A 296 -26.79 -7.93 -48.57
CA GLY A 296 -25.79 -6.86 -48.53
C GLY A 296 -25.50 -6.31 -47.13
N GLY A 297 -25.96 -6.98 -46.06
CA GLY A 297 -25.63 -6.58 -44.70
C GLY A 297 -24.13 -6.76 -44.42
N THR A 298 -23.48 -5.71 -43.88
CA THR A 298 -22.08 -5.72 -43.47
C THR A 298 -21.89 -6.62 -42.24
N VAL A 299 -21.89 -7.92 -42.46
CA VAL A 299 -21.54 -8.91 -41.45
C VAL A 299 -20.02 -8.81 -41.26
N SER A 300 -19.58 -8.46 -40.05
CA SER A 300 -18.17 -8.23 -39.67
C SER A 300 -17.25 -9.47 -39.74
N GLY A 301 -17.65 -10.51 -40.48
CA GLY A 301 -16.76 -11.59 -40.90
C GLY A 301 -16.02 -11.16 -42.15
N HIS A 302 -14.72 -10.92 -42.03
CA HIS A 302 -13.85 -10.67 -43.18
C HIS A 302 -14.07 -11.79 -44.19
N ASP A 303 -14.67 -11.47 -45.34
CA ASP A 303 -14.67 -12.39 -46.48
C ASP A 303 -13.20 -12.75 -46.71
N GLY A 304 -12.93 -14.06 -46.71
CA GLY A 304 -11.60 -14.55 -46.99
C GLY A 304 -11.11 -13.83 -48.24
N ARG A 305 -9.99 -13.11 -48.14
CA ARG A 305 -9.46 -12.30 -49.24
C ARG A 305 -9.57 -13.10 -50.53
N LYS A 306 -10.26 -12.54 -51.54
CA LYS A 306 -10.37 -13.14 -52.87
C LYS A 306 -8.99 -13.43 -53.49
N ASP A 307 -7.96 -12.77 -52.96
CA ASP A 307 -6.54 -13.01 -53.24
C ASP A 307 -5.93 -14.18 -52.44
N LYS A 308 -6.66 -15.29 -52.23
CA LYS A 308 -5.98 -16.57 -52.06
C LYS A 308 -5.37 -16.90 -53.43
N GLY A 309 -4.23 -16.27 -53.69
CA GLY A 309 -3.48 -16.37 -54.92
C GLY A 309 -3.36 -17.82 -55.35
N GLY A 310 -3.51 -18.05 -56.65
CA GLY A 310 -3.24 -19.34 -57.25
C GLY A 310 -1.92 -19.89 -56.73
N THR A 311 -1.92 -21.19 -56.41
CA THR A 311 -0.75 -21.99 -56.03
C THR A 311 0.51 -21.42 -56.67
N HIS A 312 1.31 -20.68 -55.90
CA HIS A 312 2.61 -20.26 -56.37
C HIS A 312 3.36 -21.53 -56.75
N ALA A 313 3.73 -21.65 -58.03
CA ALA A 313 4.56 -22.73 -58.53
C ALA A 313 5.79 -22.87 -57.62
N PRO A 314 6.29 -24.11 -57.39
CA PRO A 314 7.39 -24.35 -56.46
C PRO A 314 8.58 -23.45 -56.81
N CYS A 315 8.88 -22.52 -55.91
CA CYS A 315 10.00 -21.62 -56.04
C CYS A 315 11.27 -22.48 -56.04
N LYS A 316 11.89 -22.64 -57.22
CA LYS A 316 13.18 -23.31 -57.35
C LYS A 316 14.20 -22.53 -56.53
N THR A 317 14.60 -23.11 -55.41
CA THR A 317 15.71 -22.66 -54.58
C THR A 317 16.98 -22.63 -55.43
N LYS A 318 17.38 -21.45 -55.89
CA LYS A 318 18.75 -21.23 -56.39
C LYS A 318 19.69 -21.26 -55.18
N LEU A 319 20.53 -22.29 -55.13
CA LEU A 319 21.74 -22.33 -54.33
C LEU A 319 22.65 -21.19 -54.78
N THR A 320 22.64 -20.07 -54.06
CA THR A 320 23.72 -19.10 -54.10
C THR A 320 24.44 -19.11 -52.77
N ALA A 321 25.68 -19.57 -52.83
CA ALA A 321 26.66 -19.52 -51.76
C ALA A 321 26.96 -18.07 -51.34
N GLY A 322 27.24 -17.88 -50.05
CA GLY A 322 27.89 -16.68 -49.53
C GLY A 322 26.93 -15.56 -49.11
N GLY A 323 26.70 -15.42 -47.80
CA GLY A 323 25.90 -14.30 -47.28
C GLY A 323 25.71 -14.33 -45.78
N VAL A 324 26.79 -14.00 -45.05
CA VAL A 324 26.90 -13.46 -43.68
C VAL A 324 25.64 -13.56 -42.80
N LYS A 325 25.70 -14.46 -41.81
CA LYS A 325 24.73 -14.60 -40.73
C LYS A 325 24.73 -13.34 -39.84
N LYS A 326 23.67 -12.52 -39.91
CA LYS A 326 23.34 -11.57 -38.83
C LYS A 326 22.71 -12.35 -37.67
N SER A 327 23.42 -12.38 -36.56
CA SER A 327 23.02 -13.00 -35.30
C SER A 327 21.73 -12.36 -34.77
N LYS A 328 20.79 -13.24 -34.44
CA LYS A 328 19.51 -12.91 -33.82
C LYS A 328 19.77 -12.55 -32.35
N LYS A 329 19.48 -11.30 -31.98
CA LYS A 329 19.55 -10.79 -30.61
C LYS A 329 18.51 -11.51 -29.76
N THR A 330 18.95 -12.46 -28.95
CA THR A 330 18.21 -13.09 -27.86
C THR A 330 18.04 -12.05 -26.75
N VAL A 331 16.79 -11.66 -26.50
CA VAL A 331 16.41 -10.95 -25.27
C VAL A 331 16.28 -12.03 -24.21
N VAL A 332 17.20 -12.01 -23.25
CA VAL A 332 17.15 -12.83 -22.05
C VAL A 332 16.47 -11.98 -20.99
N ASP A 333 15.26 -12.36 -20.62
CA ASP A 333 14.63 -11.95 -19.37
C ASP A 333 15.40 -12.61 -18.22
N SER A 334 16.02 -11.79 -17.39
CA SER A 334 16.62 -12.20 -16.13
C SER A 334 15.91 -11.48 -15.00
N ASP A 335 14.88 -12.13 -14.47
CA ASP A 335 14.38 -11.88 -13.12
C ASP A 335 15.50 -12.22 -12.14
N LYS A 336 15.99 -11.21 -11.42
CA LYS A 336 16.92 -11.40 -10.31
C LYS A 336 16.40 -10.63 -9.10
N ASP A 337 15.60 -11.35 -8.31
CA ASP A 337 15.32 -11.08 -6.91
C ASP A 337 16.65 -11.05 -6.14
N GLU A 338 17.04 -9.88 -5.65
CA GLU A 338 18.01 -9.76 -4.56
C GLU A 338 17.40 -8.89 -3.46
N SER A 339 16.76 -9.57 -2.51
CA SER A 339 16.44 -9.05 -1.20
C SER A 339 17.74 -9.00 -0.39
N SER A 340 18.30 -7.80 -0.22
CA SER A 340 19.45 -7.55 0.64
C SER A 340 18.97 -6.86 1.92
N ASP A 341 18.74 -7.66 2.96
CA ASP A 341 18.37 -7.24 4.30
C ASP A 341 19.65 -6.89 5.08
N GLY A 342 20.11 -5.65 4.93
CA GLY A 342 21.28 -5.11 5.62
C GLY A 342 20.95 -4.67 7.04
N ARG A 343 21.14 -5.57 8.01
CA ARG A 343 21.22 -5.21 9.43
C ARG A 343 22.56 -4.54 9.69
N GLU A 344 22.52 -3.24 10.00
CA GLU A 344 23.69 -2.50 10.50
C GLU A 344 23.84 -2.76 12.00
N ASP A 345 24.72 -3.69 12.33
CA ASP A 345 25.31 -3.82 13.66
C ASP A 345 26.37 -2.71 13.82
N ASP A 346 26.02 -1.63 14.51
CA ASP A 346 26.95 -0.53 14.82
C ASP A 346 27.51 -0.73 16.25
N ASP A 347 28.66 -1.41 16.30
CA ASP A 347 29.53 -1.51 17.45
C ASP A 347 30.22 -0.17 17.74
N ASN A 348 29.84 0.37 18.89
CA ASN A 348 30.69 0.88 19.96
C ASN A 348 31.63 2.10 19.81
N ASN A 349 31.64 2.81 20.94
CA ASN A 349 32.71 3.59 21.56
C ASN A 349 33.04 4.97 20.98
N ASP A 350 32.48 6.02 21.61
CA ASP A 350 33.36 7.08 22.09
C ASP A 350 32.75 7.89 23.25
N SER A 351 33.57 8.04 24.29
CA SER A 351 33.25 8.78 25.50
C SER A 351 33.60 10.24 25.26
N ASN A 352 32.60 11.13 25.24
CA ASN A 352 32.90 12.56 25.33
C ASN A 352 31.96 13.26 26.32
N SER A 353 32.51 13.51 27.50
CA SER A 353 31.90 14.31 28.56
C SER A 353 32.07 15.79 28.24
N ASN A 354 31.01 16.42 27.73
CA ASN A 354 30.90 17.87 27.78
C ASN A 354 29.86 18.26 28.83
N LYS A 355 30.34 18.86 29.93
CA LYS A 355 29.52 19.53 30.94
C LYS A 355 28.94 20.79 30.30
N GLU A 356 27.64 20.77 30.02
CA GLU A 356 26.89 21.95 29.62
C GLU A 356 26.19 22.52 30.87
N THR A 357 26.62 23.71 31.26
CA THR A 357 26.10 24.47 32.41
C THR A 357 24.70 24.96 32.07
N VAL A 358 23.67 24.33 32.66
CA VAL A 358 22.28 24.78 32.55
C VAL A 358 22.06 25.95 33.49
N VAL A 359 21.89 27.15 32.92
CA VAL A 359 21.32 28.30 33.61
C VAL A 359 19.82 28.05 33.76
N GLN A 360 19.35 27.88 34.99
CA GLN A 360 17.93 27.77 35.30
C GLN A 360 17.26 29.15 35.19
N PRO A 361 16.11 29.28 34.51
CA PRO A 361 15.27 30.47 34.64
C PRO A 361 14.48 30.43 35.95
N ALA A 362 14.46 31.56 36.65
CA ALA A 362 13.74 31.75 37.91
C ALA A 362 12.24 31.51 37.74
N LEU A 363 11.71 30.50 38.44
CA LEU A 363 10.28 30.27 38.62
C LEU A 363 9.76 31.26 39.67
N MET A 364 8.94 32.22 39.23
CA MET A 364 8.08 32.99 40.12
C MET A 364 6.98 32.07 40.66
N THR A 365 6.95 31.89 41.96
CA THR A 365 5.86 31.24 42.70
C THR A 365 4.64 32.15 42.75
N PRO A 366 3.43 31.71 42.34
CA PRO A 366 2.19 32.38 42.69
C PRO A 366 1.76 31.99 44.11
N GLY A 367 1.40 33.00 44.90
CA GLY A 367 1.02 32.88 46.30
C GLY A 367 -0.24 32.05 46.53
N MET A 368 -0.20 31.21 47.57
CA MET A 368 -1.34 30.48 48.09
C MET A 368 -2.30 31.45 48.79
N GLY A 369 -3.42 31.74 48.14
CA GLY A 369 -4.58 32.39 48.76
C GLY A 369 -5.49 31.33 49.38
N SER A 370 -5.38 31.16 50.70
CA SER A 370 -6.29 30.38 51.53
C SER A 370 -7.66 31.07 51.64
N MET A 371 -8.74 30.43 51.20
CA MET A 371 -10.08 30.65 51.74
C MET A 371 -10.86 29.33 51.77
N LEU A 372 -10.81 28.66 52.92
CA LEU A 372 -11.77 27.65 53.33
C LEU A 372 -13.06 28.36 53.77
N SER A 373 -14.18 28.05 53.13
CA SER A 373 -15.52 28.33 53.63
C SER A 373 -16.22 27.02 53.99
N PRO A 374 -16.80 26.88 55.18
CA PRO A 374 -17.51 25.66 55.57
C PRO A 374 -18.91 25.63 54.96
N VAL A 375 -19.20 24.57 54.19
CA VAL A 375 -20.56 24.25 53.74
C VAL A 375 -21.32 23.63 54.91
N LYS A 376 -22.34 24.34 55.39
CA LYS A 376 -23.33 23.83 56.33
C LYS A 376 -24.22 22.83 55.62
N GLY A 377 -24.44 21.68 56.28
CA GLY A 377 -25.31 20.62 55.81
C GLY A 377 -26.77 21.05 55.68
N VAL A 378 -27.46 20.37 54.78
CA VAL A 378 -28.91 20.29 54.75
C VAL A 378 -29.27 18.81 54.71
N SER A 379 -29.91 18.37 55.79
CA SER A 379 -30.69 17.15 55.86
C SER A 379 -32.04 17.38 55.20
N CYS A 380 -32.47 16.45 54.35
CA CYS A 380 -33.83 15.92 54.25
C CYS A 380 -33.76 14.61 53.45
#